data_AF-A0A8C4WQB5-F1
#
_entry.id   AF-A0A8C4WQB5-F1
#
_cell.length_a   1.000
_cell.length_b   1.000
_cell.length_c   1.000
_cell.angle_alpha   90.00
_cell.angle_beta   90.00
_cell.angle_gamma   90.00
#
_symmetry.space_group_name_H-M   'P 1'
#
loop_
_entity.id
_entity.type
_entity.pdbx_description
1 polymer ?
#
loop_
_entity_poly.entity_id
_entity_poly.type
_entity_poly.pdbx_seq_one_letter_code
_entity_poly.pdbx_strand_id
1 'polypeptide(L)'
;MGDSAMDSTLPPPESAVPEGTLFSMTDVFLFSVIVGLLSYWFLFRKKKEEIPEFTKIQPTTSSVRESSFVEKMKKTGRNIVVFYGSQTGTAEEFANRLSKDAHRYGMRGMSADPEEYDLSDLSRLSEIDNSLAVFCMATYGEGDPTDNAQDFYDWLQETDTDLTGLRFAVFGLGNKTYEHFNAMGKYVDKRLEQLGAQRIFELGMGDDDGNLEEDFITWREQFWPAVCEHFGVEATGEESSIRQYELVVHTDINMNKVYTGEVGRLKSYESQKPPFDAKNPFLAPVTLNRKLNQGGERHLMHLELDISGSKIRYESGDHVAVYPANDTSLVNQIGEILGVDLDIIMSLNNLDEESNKKHPFPCPTTYRTALTYYLDITNPPRTNVLYELAQYATDLNEQEHLRKMASSAAEGKTLYHSWVLEARRNILAILQDVSSLRPPIDHLCELLPRLQARHPHSIHICAVVVEYETKTGRVNKGVATTWLKNKVPNENGHKVMVPMYVRKSQFRLPFKPSTPIIMIGPGTPQGECAAAVPDQLVPGVAIGWMCCLLAIVPVSSGCQRWAPSRTAVARS
;
A
#
# COMPACT_ATOMS: atom_id res chain seq x y z
N MET A 1 -0.32 101.60 -32.04
CA MET A 1 1.02 101.67 -31.42
C MET A 1 0.80 101.62 -29.91
N GLY A 2 1.23 100.59 -29.18
CA GLY A 2 1.84 99.34 -29.63
C GLY A 2 2.56 98.66 -28.45
N ASP A 3 2.42 97.34 -28.32
CA ASP A 3 3.24 96.44 -27.49
C ASP A 3 3.20 96.65 -25.95
N SER A 4 3.38 95.64 -25.09
CA SER A 4 3.38 94.17 -25.25
C SER A 4 3.25 93.44 -23.89
N ALA A 5 3.19 92.11 -23.93
CA ALA A 5 3.65 91.15 -22.90
C ALA A 5 2.92 91.00 -21.53
N MET A 6 2.22 89.86 -21.42
CA MET A 6 2.34 88.83 -20.37
C MET A 6 2.31 89.16 -18.85
N ASP A 7 1.21 88.70 -18.24
CA ASP A 7 1.14 87.57 -17.28
C ASP A 7 1.29 87.78 -15.74
N SER A 8 0.51 86.97 -15.02
CA SER A 8 0.56 86.62 -13.59
C SER A 8 0.28 87.72 -12.53
N THR A 9 -0.89 87.65 -11.87
CA THR A 9 -1.08 87.87 -10.41
C THR A 9 -2.50 87.53 -9.92
N LEU A 10 -2.63 87.19 -8.62
CA LEU A 10 -3.84 86.88 -7.83
C LEU A 10 -3.80 87.72 -6.52
N PRO A 11 -4.85 87.77 -5.64
CA PRO A 11 -6.19 87.18 -5.74
C PRO A 11 -7.32 88.24 -5.92
N PRO A 12 -8.09 88.82 -4.93
CA PRO A 12 -8.16 88.64 -3.47
C PRO A 12 -9.41 87.86 -2.94
N PRO A 13 -10.51 88.41 -2.33
CA PRO A 13 -10.99 87.79 -1.09
C PRO A 13 -12.48 87.37 -0.96
N GLU A 14 -12.68 86.43 -0.03
CA GLU A 14 -13.82 86.21 0.91
C GLU A 14 -15.27 86.57 0.56
N SER A 15 -16.15 85.56 0.69
CA SER A 15 -17.35 85.64 1.56
C SER A 15 -17.70 84.22 2.07
N ALA A 16 -18.46 84.11 3.17
CA ALA A 16 -18.64 82.85 3.90
C ALA A 16 -20.09 82.65 4.41
N VAL A 17 -20.36 81.45 4.97
CA VAL A 17 -21.61 81.02 5.67
C VAL A 17 -22.81 80.74 4.74
N PRO A 18 -23.67 79.73 5.00
CA PRO A 18 -23.72 78.77 6.12
C PRO A 18 -23.46 77.29 5.77
N GLU A 19 -23.26 76.48 6.79
CA GLU A 19 -23.23 75.01 6.70
C GLU A 19 -24.63 74.44 6.48
N GLY A 20 -24.77 73.53 5.51
CA GLY A 20 -25.95 72.67 5.35
C GLY A 20 -25.70 71.29 5.96
N THR A 21 -26.66 70.76 6.73
CA THR A 21 -26.54 69.44 7.38
C THR A 21 -26.36 68.32 6.35
N LEU A 22 -25.25 67.58 6.46
CA LEU A 22 -24.79 66.60 5.45
C LEU A 22 -25.69 65.38 5.21
N PHE A 23 -26.74 65.18 6.01
CA PHE A 23 -27.72 64.11 5.86
C PHE A 23 -29.14 64.64 6.11
N SER A 24 -30.08 64.30 5.24
CA SER A 24 -31.50 64.53 5.46
C SER A 24 -32.05 63.54 6.49
N MET A 25 -33.15 63.91 7.16
CA MET A 25 -33.93 63.00 8.01
C MET A 25 -34.38 61.74 7.25
N THR A 26 -34.58 61.83 5.93
CA THR A 26 -34.85 60.67 5.06
C THR A 26 -33.69 59.68 5.02
N ASP A 27 -32.46 60.18 5.05
CA ASP A 27 -31.26 59.39 4.82
C ASP A 27 -30.87 58.67 6.11
N VAL A 28 -30.99 59.37 7.26
CA VAL A 28 -30.89 58.78 8.60
C VAL A 28 -31.93 57.68 8.80
N PHE A 29 -33.17 57.90 8.35
CA PHE A 29 -34.22 56.87 8.41
C PHE A 29 -33.89 55.66 7.52
N LEU A 30 -33.44 55.90 6.28
CA LEU A 30 -33.05 54.84 5.34
C LEU A 30 -31.87 54.02 5.88
N PHE A 31 -30.84 54.68 6.43
CA PHE A 31 -29.71 54.01 7.07
C PHE A 31 -30.14 53.19 8.28
N SER A 32 -31.07 53.71 9.09
CA SER A 32 -31.63 52.99 10.25
C SER A 32 -32.38 51.73 9.83
N VAL A 33 -33.15 51.78 8.73
CA VAL A 33 -33.85 50.61 8.17
C VAL A 33 -32.85 49.60 7.59
N ILE A 34 -31.81 50.05 6.88
CA ILE A 34 -30.77 49.16 6.32
C ILE A 34 -29.99 48.46 7.44
N VAL A 35 -29.56 49.20 8.46
CA VAL A 35 -28.89 48.62 9.64
C VAL A 35 -29.82 47.68 10.39
N GLY A 36 -31.10 48.04 10.58
CA GLY A 36 -32.10 47.16 11.19
C GLY A 36 -32.31 45.84 10.43
N LEU A 37 -32.39 45.90 9.09
CA LEU A 37 -32.51 44.70 8.24
C LEU A 37 -31.24 43.84 8.25
N LEU A 38 -30.05 44.46 8.24
CA LEU A 38 -28.78 43.74 8.36
C LEU A 38 -28.62 43.09 9.74
N SER A 39 -28.98 43.78 10.83
CA SER A 39 -28.98 43.23 12.18
C SER A 39 -30.00 42.10 12.34
N TYR A 40 -31.21 42.25 11.81
CA TYR A 40 -32.22 41.20 11.79
C TYR A 40 -31.73 39.98 11.02
N TRP A 41 -31.18 40.18 9.82
CA TRP A 41 -30.60 39.08 9.03
C TRP A 41 -29.46 38.39 9.76
N PHE A 42 -28.52 39.13 10.36
CA PHE A 42 -27.38 38.56 11.07
C PHE A 42 -27.79 37.77 12.32
N LEU A 43 -28.78 38.26 13.09
CA LEU A 43 -29.30 37.57 14.28
C LEU A 43 -30.13 36.33 13.91
N PHE A 44 -31.01 36.42 12.92
CA PHE A 44 -31.89 35.31 12.52
C PHE A 44 -31.25 34.32 11.52
N ARG A 45 -30.03 34.58 11.02
CA ARG A 45 -29.27 33.61 10.20
C ARG A 45 -28.87 32.35 11.00
N LYS A 46 -28.94 32.38 12.33
CA LYS A 46 -28.84 31.19 13.19
C LYS A 46 -30.20 30.51 13.42
N LYS A 47 -30.83 30.03 12.35
CA LYS A 47 -31.44 28.69 12.47
C LYS A 47 -30.28 27.70 12.57
N LYS A 48 -30.19 26.96 13.67
CA LYS A 48 -29.48 25.67 13.63
C LYS A 48 -30.21 24.84 12.59
N GLU A 49 -29.50 24.38 11.57
CA GLU A 49 -29.85 23.09 11.00
C GLU A 49 -29.60 22.08 12.12
N GLU A 50 -30.65 21.39 12.55
CA GLU A 50 -30.49 20.21 13.39
C GLU A 50 -29.79 19.18 12.50
N ILE A 51 -28.49 18.96 12.78
CA ILE A 51 -27.75 17.84 12.20
C ILE A 51 -28.63 16.62 12.50
N PRO A 52 -29.13 15.90 11.48
CA PRO A 52 -29.95 14.73 11.74
C PRO A 52 -29.11 13.80 12.61
N GLU A 53 -29.69 13.25 13.67
CA GLU A 53 -29.03 12.22 14.45
C GLU A 53 -28.86 11.00 13.54
N PHE A 54 -27.73 10.97 12.83
CA PHE A 54 -27.10 9.75 12.40
C PHE A 54 -26.91 8.95 13.67
N THR A 55 -27.86 8.03 13.91
CA THR A 55 -27.66 6.93 14.84
C THR A 55 -26.29 6.39 14.52
N LYS A 56 -25.32 6.58 15.43
CA LYS A 56 -24.01 5.94 15.29
C LYS A 56 -24.35 4.46 15.11
N ILE A 57 -24.15 3.94 13.90
CA ILE A 57 -24.09 2.51 13.69
C ILE A 57 -22.94 2.13 14.60
N GLN A 58 -23.27 1.56 15.78
CA GLN A 58 -22.27 0.98 16.64
C GLN A 58 -21.47 0.07 15.72
N PRO A 59 -20.14 0.25 15.56
CA PRO A 59 -19.36 -0.68 14.77
C PRO A 59 -19.69 -2.04 15.36
N THR A 60 -20.34 -2.91 14.57
CA THR A 60 -20.87 -4.17 15.07
C THR A 60 -19.68 -4.96 15.55
N THR A 61 -19.44 -4.93 16.86
CA THR A 61 -18.11 -5.18 17.44
C THR A 61 -17.67 -6.55 17.01
N SER A 62 -16.72 -6.58 16.07
CA SER A 62 -16.19 -7.79 15.48
C SER A 62 -15.62 -8.61 16.62
N SER A 63 -16.34 -9.68 16.97
CA SER A 63 -16.15 -10.42 18.21
C SER A 63 -14.71 -10.87 18.37
N VAL A 64 -14.20 -10.80 19.60
CA VAL A 64 -12.88 -11.31 20.03
C VAL A 64 -11.69 -10.36 19.75
N ARG A 65 -11.66 -9.19 20.40
CA ARG A 65 -10.40 -8.53 20.87
C ARG A 65 -10.13 -9.02 22.32
N GLU A 66 -9.76 -10.29 22.50
CA GLU A 66 -9.73 -10.97 23.82
C GLU A 66 -8.34 -11.27 24.41
N SER A 67 -7.25 -10.69 23.88
CA SER A 67 -5.94 -10.81 24.52
C SER A 67 -5.10 -9.54 24.43
N SER A 68 -4.76 -8.97 25.59
CA SER A 68 -3.71 -7.97 25.72
C SER A 68 -2.38 -8.50 25.17
N PHE A 69 -1.66 -7.71 24.36
CA PHE A 69 -0.34 -8.13 23.89
C PHE A 69 0.67 -8.22 25.04
N VAL A 70 0.52 -7.39 26.09
CA VAL A 70 1.37 -7.43 27.29
C VAL A 70 1.17 -8.74 28.06
N GLU A 71 -0.08 -9.19 28.22
CA GLU A 71 -0.36 -10.49 28.87
C GLU A 71 0.14 -11.67 28.04
N LYS A 72 0.02 -11.58 26.70
CA LYS A 72 0.61 -12.56 25.78
C LYS A 72 2.15 -12.60 25.86
N MET A 73 2.81 -11.44 25.96
CA MET A 73 4.25 -11.34 26.16
C MET A 73 4.66 -11.97 27.50
N LYS A 74 3.96 -11.65 28.60
CA LYS A 74 4.18 -12.24 29.93
C LYS A 74 4.04 -13.77 29.92
N LYS A 75 2.95 -14.29 29.35
CA LYS A 75 2.68 -15.73 29.24
C LYS A 75 3.81 -16.48 28.49
N THR A 76 4.42 -15.83 27.49
CA THR A 76 5.40 -16.46 26.59
C THR A 76 6.86 -16.11 26.89
N GLY A 77 7.11 -15.33 27.95
CA GLY A 77 8.45 -14.90 28.34
C GLY A 77 9.10 -13.98 27.29
N ARG A 78 8.33 -13.09 26.68
CA ARG A 78 8.80 -12.11 25.69
C ARG A 78 8.99 -10.73 26.30
N ASN A 79 10.04 -10.04 25.88
CA ASN A 79 10.34 -8.68 26.29
C ASN A 79 10.40 -7.69 25.11
N ILE A 80 10.60 -8.14 23.87
CA ILE A 80 10.50 -7.28 22.68
C ILE A 80 9.17 -7.53 21.95
N VAL A 81 8.48 -6.45 21.57
CA VAL A 81 7.40 -6.48 20.58
C VAL A 81 7.75 -5.54 19.41
N VAL A 82 7.52 -6.01 18.18
CA VAL A 82 7.80 -5.26 16.96
C VAL A 82 6.52 -5.09 16.13
N PHE A 83 5.92 -3.91 16.21
CA PHE A 83 4.72 -3.56 15.45
C PHE A 83 5.08 -3.16 14.01
N TYR A 84 4.23 -3.50 13.06
CA TYR A 84 4.38 -3.10 11.65
C TYR A 84 3.16 -2.33 11.11
N GLY A 85 3.38 -1.11 10.62
CA GLY A 85 2.44 -0.45 9.70
C GLY A 85 2.86 -0.80 8.27
N SER A 86 2.08 -1.60 7.54
CA SER A 86 2.52 -2.21 6.28
C SER A 86 1.38 -2.41 5.28
N GLN A 87 1.50 -1.78 4.09
CA GLN A 87 0.53 -1.95 3.00
C GLN A 87 0.86 -3.12 2.05
N THR A 88 2.15 -3.43 1.91
CA THR A 88 2.70 -4.33 0.87
C THR A 88 3.70 -5.35 1.45
N GLY A 89 3.69 -5.55 2.77
CA GLY A 89 4.54 -6.52 3.46
C GLY A 89 5.95 -6.05 3.82
N THR A 90 6.46 -4.94 3.24
CA THR A 90 7.86 -4.50 3.47
C THR A 90 8.20 -4.27 4.95
N ALA A 91 7.31 -3.59 5.70
CA ALA A 91 7.52 -3.32 7.12
C ALA A 91 7.21 -4.55 8.01
N GLU A 92 6.29 -5.41 7.58
CA GLU A 92 6.03 -6.71 8.20
C GLU A 92 7.29 -7.58 8.17
N GLU A 93 7.98 -7.62 7.04
CA GLU A 93 9.21 -8.40 6.86
C GLU A 93 10.38 -7.87 7.70
N PHE A 94 10.54 -6.54 7.78
CA PHE A 94 11.48 -5.90 8.70
C PHE A 94 11.15 -6.20 10.18
N ALA A 95 9.88 -6.12 10.57
CA ALA A 95 9.45 -6.44 11.92
C ALA A 95 9.70 -7.91 12.30
N ASN A 96 9.44 -8.84 11.37
CA ASN A 96 9.78 -10.25 11.54
C ASN A 96 11.29 -10.48 11.67
N ARG A 97 12.13 -9.77 10.90
CA ARG A 97 13.60 -9.84 11.01
C ARG A 97 14.09 -9.39 12.39
N LEU A 98 13.64 -8.23 12.88
CA LEU A 98 13.98 -7.75 14.23
C LEU A 98 13.46 -8.71 15.33
N SER A 99 12.25 -9.26 15.16
CA SER A 99 11.71 -10.25 16.10
C SER A 99 12.51 -11.56 16.15
N LYS A 100 13.18 -11.95 15.05
CA LYS A 100 14.10 -13.10 15.03
C LYS A 100 15.47 -12.75 15.64
N ASP A 101 16.06 -11.63 15.23
CA ASP A 101 17.39 -11.20 15.71
C ASP A 101 17.43 -11.08 17.25
N ALA A 102 16.33 -10.70 17.91
CA ALA A 102 16.20 -10.65 19.37
C ALA A 102 16.78 -11.88 20.11
N HIS A 103 16.60 -13.08 19.55
CA HIS A 103 17.09 -14.33 20.15
C HIS A 103 18.62 -14.39 20.25
N ARG A 104 19.32 -13.76 19.29
CA ARG A 104 20.78 -13.70 19.17
C ARG A 104 21.43 -12.81 20.25
N TYR A 105 20.62 -12.03 20.95
CA TYR A 105 21.01 -11.10 22.02
C TYR A 105 20.40 -11.51 23.38
N GLY A 106 20.02 -12.79 23.53
CA GLY A 106 19.45 -13.33 24.76
C GLY A 106 18.01 -12.85 25.08
N MET A 107 17.40 -12.08 24.18
CA MET A 107 16.05 -11.52 24.34
C MET A 107 15.01 -12.38 23.60
N ARG A 108 13.72 -12.09 23.78
CA ARG A 108 12.62 -12.81 23.12
C ARG A 108 11.62 -11.85 22.49
N GLY A 109 11.56 -11.88 21.16
CA GLY A 109 10.69 -11.03 20.34
C GLY A 109 9.35 -11.67 19.96
N MET A 110 8.40 -10.82 19.60
CA MET A 110 7.31 -11.14 18.66
C MET A 110 7.08 -9.98 17.68
N SER A 111 6.74 -10.29 16.43
CA SER A 111 6.12 -9.36 15.50
C SER A 111 4.61 -9.26 15.76
N ALA A 112 4.00 -8.10 15.53
CA ALA A 112 2.59 -7.85 15.80
C ALA A 112 1.96 -6.90 14.78
N ASP A 113 0.73 -7.20 14.35
CA ASP A 113 -0.09 -6.27 13.58
C ASP A 113 -0.80 -5.30 14.55
N PRO A 114 -0.62 -3.97 14.43
CA PRO A 114 -1.35 -3.02 15.27
C PRO A 114 -2.88 -3.07 15.08
N GLU A 115 -3.42 -3.62 13.98
CA GLU A 115 -4.89 -3.80 13.80
C GLU A 115 -5.46 -4.86 14.77
N GLU A 116 -4.65 -5.85 15.17
CA GLU A 116 -5.08 -7.00 16.00
C GLU A 116 -5.16 -6.68 17.51
N TYR A 117 -4.58 -5.57 17.98
CA TYR A 117 -4.44 -5.25 19.41
C TYR A 117 -4.97 -3.86 19.76
N ASP A 118 -5.23 -3.63 21.06
CA ASP A 118 -5.45 -2.29 21.60
C ASP A 118 -4.10 -1.75 22.09
N LEU A 119 -3.66 -0.60 21.58
CA LEU A 119 -2.35 -0.03 21.93
C LEU A 119 -2.37 0.93 23.12
N SER A 120 -3.53 1.11 23.78
CA SER A 120 -3.56 1.69 25.14
C SER A 120 -2.79 0.85 26.18
N ASP A 121 -2.67 -0.46 25.92
CA ASP A 121 -1.82 -1.40 26.68
C ASP A 121 -0.31 -1.05 26.62
N LEU A 122 0.15 -0.14 25.75
CA LEU A 122 1.55 0.31 25.74
C LEU A 122 2.01 0.88 27.10
N SER A 123 1.10 1.50 27.85
CA SER A 123 1.31 1.95 29.23
C SER A 123 1.75 0.81 30.17
N ARG A 124 1.19 -0.38 29.96
CA ARG A 124 1.43 -1.61 30.73
C ARG A 124 2.66 -2.39 30.28
N LEU A 125 3.31 -2.04 29.17
CA LEU A 125 4.55 -2.70 28.74
C LEU A 125 5.72 -2.45 29.72
N SER A 126 5.60 -1.41 30.55
CA SER A 126 6.45 -1.16 31.72
C SER A 126 6.37 -2.26 32.79
N GLU A 127 5.29 -3.06 32.82
CA GLU A 127 5.11 -4.19 33.75
C GLU A 127 5.93 -5.45 33.35
N ILE A 128 6.84 -5.35 32.37
CA ILE A 128 7.72 -6.44 31.90
C ILE A 128 9.18 -5.98 32.01
N ASP A 129 10.00 -6.79 32.68
CA ASP A 129 11.44 -6.52 32.83
C ASP A 129 12.15 -6.48 31.47
N ASN A 130 13.07 -5.53 31.31
CA ASN A 130 13.84 -5.29 30.08
C ASN A 130 12.99 -5.22 28.79
N SER A 131 11.78 -4.65 28.89
CA SER A 131 10.85 -4.53 27.77
C SER A 131 11.20 -3.42 26.76
N LEU A 132 10.86 -3.65 25.49
CA LEU A 132 11.08 -2.72 24.38
C LEU A 132 9.96 -2.85 23.33
N ALA A 133 9.39 -1.73 22.89
CA ALA A 133 8.51 -1.66 21.73
C ALA A 133 9.25 -1.09 20.51
N VAL A 134 9.22 -1.77 19.37
CA VAL A 134 9.80 -1.28 18.12
C VAL A 134 8.69 -1.11 17.07
N PHE A 135 8.75 -0.03 16.29
CA PHE A 135 7.72 0.31 15.30
C PHE A 135 8.34 0.41 13.91
N CYS A 136 8.04 -0.54 13.04
CA CYS A 136 8.38 -0.50 11.61
C CYS A 136 7.21 0.13 10.84
N MET A 137 7.27 1.43 10.55
CA MET A 137 6.10 2.20 10.09
C MET A 137 6.27 2.69 8.66
N ALA A 138 5.57 2.07 7.72
CA ALA A 138 5.44 2.62 6.38
C ALA A 138 4.47 3.80 6.33
N THR A 139 4.82 4.80 5.52
CA THR A 139 3.93 5.92 5.16
C THR A 139 3.21 5.60 3.84
N TYR A 140 1.95 6.02 3.70
CA TYR A 140 1.18 5.82 2.47
C TYR A 140 0.39 7.09 2.10
N GLY A 141 -0.29 7.09 0.94
CA GLY A 141 -1.14 8.21 0.53
C GLY A 141 -0.40 9.55 0.52
N GLU A 142 -1.06 10.60 1.05
CA GLU A 142 -0.46 11.93 1.20
C GLU A 142 0.13 12.10 2.61
N GLY A 143 1.04 11.21 3.00
CA GLY A 143 1.64 11.21 4.34
C GLY A 143 0.81 10.47 5.42
N ASP A 144 -0.25 9.79 5.00
CA ASP A 144 -1.16 8.99 5.82
C ASP A 144 -0.45 7.76 6.45
N PRO A 145 -1.01 7.17 7.52
CA PRO A 145 -0.66 5.81 7.93
C PRO A 145 -0.99 4.77 6.84
N THR A 146 -0.53 3.55 7.07
CA THR A 146 -1.00 2.36 6.33
C THR A 146 -2.34 1.87 6.89
N ASP A 147 -3.15 1.17 6.08
CA ASP A 147 -4.52 0.78 6.46
C ASP A 147 -4.58 0.08 7.84
N ASN A 148 -3.64 -0.83 8.12
CA ASN A 148 -3.58 -1.60 9.36
C ASN A 148 -3.07 -0.79 10.57
N ALA A 149 -2.54 0.42 10.36
CA ALA A 149 -2.05 1.31 11.39
C ALA A 149 -2.98 2.51 11.66
N GLN A 150 -4.17 2.57 11.05
CA GLN A 150 -5.11 3.69 11.22
C GLN A 150 -5.62 3.80 12.68
N ASP A 151 -6.13 2.71 13.28
CA ASP A 151 -6.57 2.67 14.69
C ASP A 151 -5.48 3.21 15.65
N PHE A 152 -4.20 2.89 15.38
CA PHE A 152 -3.06 3.36 16.17
C PHE A 152 -2.75 4.84 15.95
N TYR A 153 -2.82 5.30 14.70
CA TYR A 153 -2.61 6.71 14.36
C TYR A 153 -3.69 7.60 14.99
N ASP A 154 -4.96 7.19 14.91
CA ASP A 154 -6.09 7.89 15.50
C ASP A 154 -5.96 7.91 17.04
N TRP A 155 -5.61 6.78 17.66
CA TRP A 155 -5.30 6.72 19.10
C TRP A 155 -4.17 7.67 19.49
N LEU A 156 -3.07 7.72 18.72
CA LEU A 156 -1.95 8.65 18.99
C LEU A 156 -2.37 10.13 18.88
N GLN A 157 -3.36 10.47 18.05
CA GLN A 157 -3.92 11.82 17.99
C GLN A 157 -4.78 12.16 19.22
N GLU A 158 -5.65 11.24 19.65
CA GLU A 158 -6.64 11.50 20.72
C GLU A 158 -6.14 11.23 22.15
N THR A 159 -5.08 10.42 22.33
CA THR A 159 -4.61 9.98 23.64
C THR A 159 -3.75 11.01 24.37
N ASP A 160 -4.02 11.22 25.66
CA ASP A 160 -3.12 11.90 26.62
C ASP A 160 -2.59 10.92 27.68
N THR A 161 -2.47 9.63 27.33
CA THR A 161 -1.98 8.57 28.24
C THR A 161 -0.48 8.73 28.52
N ASP A 162 -0.10 8.77 29.80
CA ASP A 162 1.29 8.73 30.22
C ASP A 162 1.94 7.38 29.90
N LEU A 163 3.03 7.41 29.13
CA LEU A 163 3.86 6.27 28.73
C LEU A 163 5.23 6.29 29.43
N THR A 164 5.38 7.02 30.54
CA THR A 164 6.60 7.03 31.37
C THR A 164 7.05 5.60 31.71
N GLY A 165 8.29 5.26 31.32
CA GLY A 165 8.87 3.93 31.51
C GLY A 165 8.68 2.97 30.33
N LEU A 166 7.87 3.32 29.32
CA LEU A 166 7.91 2.68 28.01
C LEU A 166 9.25 3.03 27.35
N ARG A 167 9.94 2.02 26.82
CA ARG A 167 11.14 2.17 25.99
C ARG A 167 10.80 1.82 24.55
N PHE A 168 11.24 2.65 23.60
CA PHE A 168 10.88 2.46 22.20
C PHE A 168 12.00 2.77 21.19
N ALA A 169 11.83 2.26 19.97
CA ALA A 169 12.58 2.68 18.78
C ALA A 169 11.67 2.64 17.54
N VAL A 170 11.97 3.44 16.51
CA VAL A 170 11.15 3.53 15.28
C VAL A 170 12.04 3.41 14.04
N PHE A 171 11.60 2.61 13.07
CA PHE A 171 12.13 2.61 11.71
C PHE A 171 11.02 3.01 10.74
N GLY A 172 11.13 4.20 10.15
CA GLY A 172 10.24 4.68 9.10
C GLY A 172 10.60 4.07 7.74
N LEU A 173 9.57 3.65 6.99
CA LEU A 173 9.68 3.33 5.58
C LEU A 173 8.95 4.40 4.77
N GLY A 174 9.65 5.06 3.86
CA GLY A 174 9.11 6.10 2.99
C GLY A 174 9.86 6.18 1.66
N ASN A 175 9.55 7.19 0.86
CA ASN A 175 10.21 7.45 -0.42
C ASN A 175 10.37 8.97 -0.61
N LYS A 176 11.57 9.46 -0.96
CA LYS A 176 11.88 10.90 -1.08
C LYS A 176 11.20 11.62 -2.25
N THR A 177 10.59 10.90 -3.19
CA THR A 177 9.82 11.52 -4.30
C THR A 177 8.44 12.02 -3.87
N TYR A 178 7.96 11.62 -2.70
CA TYR A 178 6.69 12.07 -2.11
C TYR A 178 6.93 13.28 -1.19
N GLU A 179 6.01 14.26 -1.20
CA GLU A 179 6.10 15.49 -0.40
C GLU A 179 6.24 15.19 1.11
N HIS A 180 5.57 14.15 1.59
CA HIS A 180 5.49 13.78 2.99
C HIS A 180 6.38 12.57 3.35
N PHE A 181 7.64 12.59 2.86
CA PHE A 181 8.67 11.57 3.13
C PHE A 181 8.73 11.16 4.61
N ASN A 182 8.45 9.88 4.89
CA ASN A 182 8.50 9.26 6.22
C ASN A 182 7.60 9.94 7.29
N ALA A 183 6.48 10.56 6.89
CA ALA A 183 5.57 11.25 7.81
C ALA A 183 5.07 10.36 8.96
N MET A 184 4.66 9.11 8.69
CA MET A 184 4.16 8.22 9.74
C MET A 184 5.24 7.82 10.75
N GLY A 185 6.44 7.46 10.28
CA GLY A 185 7.57 7.14 11.16
C GLY A 185 7.98 8.33 12.06
N LYS A 186 8.07 9.53 11.47
CA LYS A 186 8.33 10.79 12.21
C LYS A 186 7.22 11.11 13.22
N TYR A 187 5.96 10.84 12.88
CA TYR A 187 4.84 11.11 13.76
C TYR A 187 4.83 10.19 14.98
N VAL A 188 4.99 8.87 14.77
CA VAL A 188 5.04 7.88 15.87
C VAL A 188 6.21 8.17 16.81
N ASP A 189 7.42 8.36 16.29
CA ASP A 189 8.61 8.64 17.09
C ASP A 189 8.44 9.90 17.97
N LYS A 190 7.98 11.00 17.36
CA LYS A 190 7.74 12.26 18.08
C LYS A 190 6.60 12.15 19.08
N ARG A 191 5.51 11.45 18.76
CA ARG A 191 4.33 11.39 19.64
C ARG A 191 4.56 10.48 20.84
N LEU A 192 5.29 9.37 20.69
CA LEU A 192 5.69 8.53 21.81
C LEU A 192 6.58 9.28 22.81
N GLU A 193 7.57 10.05 22.32
CA GLU A 193 8.40 10.93 23.18
C GLU A 193 7.55 12.01 23.88
N GLN A 194 6.58 12.62 23.19
CA GLN A 194 5.66 13.59 23.79
C GLN A 194 4.75 13.00 24.88
N LEU A 195 4.48 11.69 24.83
CA LEU A 195 3.70 10.95 25.83
C LEU A 195 4.58 10.40 26.98
N GLY A 196 5.87 10.78 27.04
CA GLY A 196 6.78 10.40 28.13
C GLY A 196 7.57 9.11 27.91
N ALA A 197 7.45 8.46 26.75
CA ALA A 197 8.22 7.26 26.44
C ALA A 197 9.69 7.60 26.13
N GLN A 198 10.61 6.70 26.50
CA GLN A 198 12.05 6.85 26.27
C GLN A 198 12.47 6.24 24.93
N ARG A 199 13.01 7.08 24.03
CA ARG A 199 13.67 6.63 22.80
C ARG A 199 15.01 5.95 23.15
N ILE A 200 15.21 4.71 22.69
CA ILE A 200 16.43 3.90 22.90
C ILE A 200 17.43 4.06 21.76
N PHE A 201 16.95 4.19 20.53
CA PHE A 201 17.78 4.35 19.34
C PHE A 201 17.12 5.34 18.37
N GLU A 202 17.92 5.96 17.49
CA GLU A 202 17.44 7.02 16.60
C GLU A 202 16.39 6.56 15.58
N LEU A 203 15.56 7.49 15.14
CA LEU A 203 14.53 7.26 14.13
C LEU A 203 15.18 6.85 12.80
N GLY A 204 14.96 5.60 12.39
CA GLY A 204 15.32 5.12 11.06
C GLY A 204 14.49 5.82 9.99
N MET A 205 15.16 6.20 8.89
CA MET A 205 14.63 7.10 7.87
C MET A 205 14.76 6.51 6.46
N GLY A 206 14.32 5.25 6.29
CA GLY A 206 14.55 4.47 5.08
C GLY A 206 13.84 5.00 3.84
N ASP A 207 14.49 4.89 2.68
CA ASP A 207 14.09 5.50 1.42
C ASP A 207 14.02 4.52 0.23
N ASP A 208 12.80 4.26 -0.23
CA ASP A 208 12.48 3.40 -1.37
C ASP A 208 12.80 4.03 -2.75
N ASP A 209 13.25 5.29 -2.80
CA ASP A 209 13.84 5.89 -4.02
C ASP A 209 15.31 5.47 -4.21
N GLY A 210 15.99 5.14 -3.10
CA GLY A 210 17.38 4.69 -3.07
C GLY A 210 17.48 3.17 -2.88
N ASN A 211 17.80 2.74 -1.67
CA ASN A 211 17.82 1.32 -1.32
C ASN A 211 17.40 1.10 0.15
N LEU A 212 16.07 1.06 0.36
CA LEU A 212 15.41 0.82 1.63
C LEU A 212 15.90 -0.44 2.39
N GLU A 213 16.42 -1.45 1.67
CA GLU A 213 17.04 -2.64 2.28
C GLU A 213 18.40 -2.32 2.92
N GLU A 214 19.23 -1.50 2.28
CA GLU A 214 20.51 -1.05 2.85
C GLU A 214 20.33 -0.06 3.99
N ASP A 215 19.34 0.83 3.92
CA ASP A 215 18.98 1.71 5.04
C ASP A 215 18.58 0.89 6.28
N PHE A 216 17.73 -0.12 6.08
CA PHE A 216 17.30 -1.00 7.17
C PHE A 216 18.46 -1.81 7.77
N ILE A 217 19.35 -2.37 6.95
CA ILE A 217 20.54 -3.08 7.44
C ILE A 217 21.42 -2.13 8.28
N THR A 218 21.70 -0.94 7.74
CA THR A 218 22.61 0.03 8.37
C THR A 218 22.04 0.58 9.69
N TRP A 219 20.72 0.74 9.80
CA TRP A 219 20.03 1.06 11.04
C TRP A 219 20.07 -0.12 12.03
N ARG A 220 19.72 -1.33 11.57
CA ARG A 220 19.65 -2.56 12.39
C ARG A 220 20.98 -2.91 13.05
N GLU A 221 22.10 -2.72 12.34
CA GLU A 221 23.44 -3.02 12.84
C GLU A 221 23.92 -2.06 13.94
N GLN A 222 23.31 -0.87 14.06
CA GLN A 222 23.59 0.10 15.12
C GLN A 222 22.55 0.02 16.25
N PHE A 223 21.29 -0.30 15.90
CA PHE A 223 20.20 -0.56 16.83
C PHE A 223 20.52 -1.67 17.84
N TRP A 224 21.01 -2.83 17.38
CA TRP A 224 21.27 -3.96 18.29
C TRP A 224 22.37 -3.68 19.32
N PRO A 225 23.54 -3.10 18.97
CA PRO A 225 24.51 -2.61 19.95
C PRO A 225 23.93 -1.62 20.98
N ALA A 226 23.10 -0.67 20.54
CA ALA A 226 22.46 0.29 21.46
C ALA A 226 21.47 -0.39 22.44
N VAL A 227 20.73 -1.41 21.97
CA VAL A 227 19.88 -2.26 22.81
C VAL A 227 20.73 -3.06 23.81
N CYS A 228 21.86 -3.63 23.37
CA CYS A 228 22.79 -4.37 24.23
C CYS A 228 23.35 -3.49 25.35
N GLU A 229 23.84 -2.29 25.00
CA GLU A 229 24.38 -1.30 25.96
C GLU A 229 23.30 -0.83 26.95
N HIS A 230 22.07 -0.56 26.48
CA HIS A 230 20.99 -0.07 27.34
C HIS A 230 20.46 -1.11 28.33
N PHE A 231 20.31 -2.37 27.90
CA PHE A 231 19.76 -3.45 28.73
C PHE A 231 20.81 -4.31 29.45
N GLY A 232 22.10 -4.09 29.17
CA GLY A 232 23.19 -4.89 29.75
C GLY A 232 23.18 -6.35 29.28
N VAL A 233 22.77 -6.60 28.03
CA VAL A 233 22.75 -7.94 27.41
C VAL A 233 23.89 -8.09 26.40
N GLU A 234 24.42 -9.30 26.27
CA GLU A 234 25.47 -9.63 25.31
C GLU A 234 24.94 -10.53 24.19
N ALA A 235 25.58 -10.50 23.02
CA ALA A 235 25.25 -11.41 21.92
C ALA A 235 25.63 -12.85 22.30
N THR A 236 24.72 -13.80 22.13
CA THR A 236 24.94 -15.22 22.51
C THR A 236 25.91 -15.96 21.59
N GLY A 237 26.32 -15.34 20.47
CA GLY A 237 27.30 -15.88 19.52
C GLY A 237 26.77 -16.96 18.57
N GLU A 238 25.52 -17.42 18.77
CA GLU A 238 24.92 -18.49 17.96
C GLU A 238 24.37 -17.96 16.63
N GLU A 239 25.24 -17.79 15.62
CA GLU A 239 24.82 -17.71 14.20
C GLU A 239 24.38 -19.10 13.69
N SER A 240 23.31 -19.63 14.27
CA SER A 240 22.61 -20.80 13.73
C SER A 240 21.48 -20.36 12.78
N SER A 241 21.25 -21.13 11.70
CA SER A 241 20.11 -20.90 10.82
C SER A 241 18.82 -21.37 11.51
N ILE A 242 18.13 -20.43 12.16
CA ILE A 242 16.92 -20.70 12.92
C ILE A 242 15.70 -20.59 12.00
N ARG A 243 15.23 -21.75 11.55
CA ARG A 243 13.91 -21.87 10.94
C ARG A 243 12.82 -21.43 11.91
N GLN A 244 11.79 -20.80 11.35
CA GLN A 244 10.57 -20.40 12.05
C GLN A 244 9.45 -21.42 11.83
N TYR A 245 9.49 -22.21 10.75
CA TYR A 245 8.41 -23.15 10.43
C TYR A 245 8.92 -24.60 10.27
N GLU A 246 8.18 -25.55 10.82
CA GLU A 246 8.33 -26.98 10.61
C GLU A 246 7.56 -27.43 9.36
N LEU A 247 8.17 -28.30 8.55
CA LEU A 247 7.51 -28.95 7.42
C LEU A 247 6.71 -30.18 7.86
N VAL A 248 5.39 -30.13 7.65
CA VAL A 248 4.51 -31.30 7.76
C VAL A 248 3.99 -31.67 6.38
N VAL A 249 4.36 -32.87 5.88
CA VAL A 249 3.87 -33.42 4.61
C VAL A 249 2.61 -34.26 4.85
N HIS A 250 1.59 -34.11 4.00
CA HIS A 250 0.30 -34.78 4.14
C HIS A 250 0.09 -35.81 3.02
N THR A 251 0.12 -37.10 3.34
CA THR A 251 -0.15 -38.20 2.38
C THR A 251 -1.64 -38.42 2.16
N ASP A 252 -2.43 -38.50 3.23
CA ASP A 252 -3.81 -38.99 3.23
C ASP A 252 -4.83 -37.91 3.64
N ILE A 253 -4.65 -36.69 3.13
CA ILE A 253 -5.53 -35.56 3.44
C ILE A 253 -6.73 -35.46 2.48
N ASN A 254 -7.90 -35.15 3.05
CA ASN A 254 -9.10 -34.84 2.27
C ASN A 254 -8.88 -33.54 1.49
N MET A 255 -8.92 -33.59 0.15
CA MET A 255 -8.72 -32.44 -0.74
C MET A 255 -9.62 -31.23 -0.46
N ASN A 256 -10.80 -31.42 0.15
CA ASN A 256 -11.66 -30.31 0.55
C ASN A 256 -11.09 -29.47 1.72
N LYS A 257 -10.02 -29.96 2.39
CA LYS A 257 -9.24 -29.23 3.40
C LYS A 257 -8.01 -28.52 2.84
N VAL A 258 -7.68 -28.73 1.56
CA VAL A 258 -6.47 -28.20 0.93
C VAL A 258 -6.79 -26.89 0.23
N TYR A 259 -5.96 -25.87 0.46
CA TYR A 259 -6.02 -24.57 -0.19
C TYR A 259 -5.57 -24.64 -1.66
N THR A 260 -6.20 -23.82 -2.49
CA THR A 260 -6.13 -23.87 -3.96
C THR A 260 -5.87 -22.50 -4.61
N GLY A 261 -5.52 -21.49 -3.81
CA GLY A 261 -5.26 -20.10 -4.24
C GLY A 261 -6.04 -19.05 -3.45
N GLU A 262 -6.90 -19.45 -2.50
CA GLU A 262 -7.67 -18.54 -1.65
C GLU A 262 -6.79 -17.81 -0.62
N VAL A 263 -6.93 -16.48 -0.52
CA VAL A 263 -6.09 -15.63 0.35
C VAL A 263 -6.33 -15.84 1.85
N GLY A 264 -7.59 -16.00 2.26
CA GLY A 264 -8.01 -16.04 3.66
C GLY A 264 -8.70 -17.35 4.02
N ARG A 265 -10.05 -17.35 4.02
CA ARG A 265 -10.83 -18.55 4.38
C ARG A 265 -10.77 -19.63 3.28
N LEU A 266 -10.46 -20.86 3.68
CA LEU A 266 -10.60 -22.09 2.88
C LEU A 266 -11.97 -22.16 2.16
N LYS A 267 -11.95 -22.44 0.86
CA LYS A 267 -13.09 -22.47 -0.07
C LYS A 267 -13.89 -21.16 -0.19
N SER A 268 -13.30 -20.01 0.16
CA SER A 268 -13.92 -18.69 -0.07
C SER A 268 -14.11 -18.35 -1.56
N TYR A 269 -13.23 -18.84 -2.44
CA TYR A 269 -13.34 -18.62 -3.89
C TYR A 269 -14.47 -19.45 -4.52
N GLU A 270 -14.79 -20.61 -3.95
CA GLU A 270 -15.95 -21.44 -4.35
C GLU A 270 -17.24 -20.94 -3.69
N SER A 271 -17.23 -20.69 -2.38
CA SER A 271 -18.36 -20.21 -1.58
C SER A 271 -18.26 -18.70 -1.31
N GLN A 272 -18.28 -17.92 -2.39
CA GLN A 272 -18.23 -16.45 -2.36
C GLN A 272 -19.40 -15.85 -1.54
N LYS A 273 -19.08 -15.07 -0.50
CA LYS A 273 -20.04 -14.39 0.38
C LYS A 273 -19.52 -13.00 0.76
N PRO A 274 -20.35 -11.93 0.67
CA PRO A 274 -19.96 -10.59 1.09
C PRO A 274 -19.91 -10.43 2.63
N PRO A 275 -19.20 -9.43 3.17
CA PRO A 275 -18.43 -8.38 2.47
C PRO A 275 -17.21 -8.94 1.73
N PHE A 276 -16.72 -8.18 0.74
CA PHE A 276 -15.53 -8.54 -0.03
C PHE A 276 -14.45 -7.46 0.14
N ASP A 277 -13.23 -7.90 0.44
CA ASP A 277 -12.11 -7.10 0.92
C ASP A 277 -10.77 -7.82 0.65
N ALA A 278 -9.66 -7.37 1.23
CA ALA A 278 -8.35 -7.98 1.05
C ALA A 278 -8.24 -9.42 1.64
N LYS A 279 -8.95 -9.70 2.74
CA LYS A 279 -8.94 -10.99 3.43
C LYS A 279 -9.96 -11.96 2.78
N ASN A 280 -10.94 -11.44 2.04
CA ASN A 280 -11.95 -12.18 1.26
C ASN A 280 -12.28 -11.49 -0.09
N PRO A 281 -11.45 -11.64 -1.15
CA PRO A 281 -11.69 -10.96 -2.42
C PRO A 281 -12.83 -11.59 -3.24
N PHE A 282 -13.47 -10.76 -4.08
CA PHE A 282 -14.53 -11.15 -5.00
C PHE A 282 -13.98 -11.67 -6.34
N LEU A 283 -14.47 -12.79 -6.83
CA LEU A 283 -14.09 -13.35 -8.13
C LEU A 283 -14.92 -12.73 -9.25
N ALA A 284 -14.49 -11.57 -9.74
CA ALA A 284 -15.13 -10.88 -10.83
C ALA A 284 -14.87 -11.57 -12.19
N PRO A 285 -15.90 -11.88 -12.99
CA PRO A 285 -15.73 -12.29 -14.38
C PRO A 285 -15.14 -11.15 -15.22
N VAL A 286 -14.15 -11.44 -16.06
CA VAL A 286 -13.70 -10.51 -17.10
C VAL A 286 -14.71 -10.51 -18.24
N THR A 287 -15.37 -9.38 -18.48
CA THR A 287 -16.36 -9.21 -19.56
C THR A 287 -15.73 -8.72 -20.85
N LEU A 288 -14.70 -7.89 -20.74
CA LEU A 288 -13.94 -7.34 -21.85
C LEU A 288 -12.44 -7.39 -21.53
N ASN A 289 -11.63 -7.73 -22.52
CA ASN A 289 -10.19 -7.52 -22.51
C ASN A 289 -9.77 -7.18 -23.94
N ARG A 290 -9.31 -5.95 -24.18
CA ARG A 290 -8.95 -5.45 -25.52
C ARG A 290 -7.66 -4.65 -25.50
N LYS A 291 -6.85 -4.79 -26.55
CA LYS A 291 -5.69 -3.91 -26.80
C LYS A 291 -6.18 -2.48 -27.06
N LEU A 292 -5.49 -1.50 -26.46
CA LEU A 292 -5.76 -0.07 -26.66
C LEU A 292 -4.90 0.54 -27.77
N ASN A 293 -3.60 0.23 -27.81
CA ASN A 293 -2.68 0.87 -28.74
C ASN A 293 -2.71 0.20 -30.14
N GLN A 294 -2.95 1.01 -31.17
CA GLN A 294 -3.01 0.56 -32.57
C GLN A 294 -1.63 0.21 -33.13
N GLY A 295 -0.57 0.88 -32.66
CA GLY A 295 0.83 0.61 -33.03
C GLY A 295 1.79 0.74 -31.84
N GLY A 296 3.09 0.59 -32.10
CA GLY A 296 4.15 0.54 -31.07
C GLY A 296 4.32 -0.83 -30.42
N GLU A 297 5.50 -1.05 -29.85
CA GLU A 297 5.96 -2.36 -29.35
C GLU A 297 5.26 -2.80 -28.06
N ARG A 298 4.98 -1.85 -27.15
CA ARG A 298 4.31 -2.11 -25.87
C ARG A 298 2.86 -2.58 -26.09
N HIS A 299 2.33 -3.34 -25.14
CA HIS A 299 0.92 -3.74 -25.13
C HIS A 299 0.18 -2.97 -24.03
N LEU A 300 -0.69 -2.04 -24.42
CA LEU A 300 -1.65 -1.38 -23.52
C LEU A 300 -2.99 -2.10 -23.65
N MET A 301 -3.66 -2.36 -22.53
CA MET A 301 -4.91 -3.12 -22.46
C MET A 301 -5.98 -2.41 -21.63
N HIS A 302 -7.24 -2.62 -22.01
CA HIS A 302 -8.44 -2.21 -21.30
C HIS A 302 -9.24 -3.46 -20.93
N LEU A 303 -9.38 -3.70 -19.64
CA LEU A 303 -10.18 -4.80 -19.08
C LEU A 303 -11.42 -4.25 -18.36
N GLU A 304 -12.50 -5.03 -18.37
CA GLU A 304 -13.71 -4.74 -17.60
C GLU A 304 -14.06 -5.95 -16.74
N LEU A 305 -14.38 -5.70 -15.47
CA LEU A 305 -14.68 -6.71 -14.46
C LEU A 305 -16.15 -6.60 -14.04
N ASP A 306 -16.93 -7.67 -14.17
CA ASP A 306 -18.31 -7.72 -13.71
C ASP A 306 -18.36 -7.88 -12.18
N ILE A 307 -18.91 -6.89 -11.47
CA ILE A 307 -19.15 -6.96 -10.02
C ILE A 307 -20.63 -7.18 -9.65
N SER A 308 -21.46 -7.61 -10.60
CA SER A 308 -22.88 -7.89 -10.37
C SER A 308 -23.09 -8.89 -9.23
N GLY A 309 -23.99 -8.56 -8.29
CA GLY A 309 -24.29 -9.40 -7.13
C GLY A 309 -23.29 -9.32 -5.97
N SER A 310 -22.07 -8.81 -6.18
CA SER A 310 -21.04 -8.69 -5.12
C SER A 310 -21.44 -7.77 -3.95
N LYS A 311 -22.30 -6.77 -4.22
CA LYS A 311 -22.61 -5.62 -3.36
C LYS A 311 -21.43 -4.66 -3.11
N ILE A 312 -20.32 -4.81 -3.83
CA ILE A 312 -19.20 -3.84 -3.82
C ILE A 312 -19.71 -2.47 -4.24
N ARG A 313 -19.18 -1.41 -3.60
CA ARG A 313 -19.40 -0.01 -3.95
C ARG A 313 -18.05 0.64 -4.20
N TYR A 314 -17.99 1.53 -5.19
CA TYR A 314 -16.80 2.30 -5.54
C TYR A 314 -17.24 3.65 -6.12
N GLU A 315 -16.33 4.62 -6.11
CA GLU A 315 -16.50 5.93 -6.74
C GLU A 315 -15.34 6.21 -7.71
N SER A 316 -15.51 7.20 -8.60
CA SER A 316 -14.44 7.64 -9.50
C SER A 316 -13.25 8.16 -8.70
N GLY A 317 -12.09 7.50 -8.84
CA GLY A 317 -10.88 7.76 -8.06
C GLY A 317 -10.49 6.63 -7.11
N ASP A 318 -11.38 5.66 -6.86
CA ASP A 318 -11.04 4.46 -6.09
C ASP A 318 -10.16 3.47 -6.86
N HIS A 319 -9.35 2.74 -6.10
CA HIS A 319 -8.46 1.71 -6.61
C HIS A 319 -9.16 0.36 -6.57
N VAL A 320 -9.06 -0.41 -7.65
CA VAL A 320 -9.27 -1.86 -7.58
C VAL A 320 -7.95 -2.49 -7.16
N ALA A 321 -8.00 -3.52 -6.34
CA ALA A 321 -6.86 -4.39 -6.03
C ALA A 321 -7.12 -5.77 -6.66
N VAL A 322 -6.12 -6.37 -7.29
CA VAL A 322 -6.22 -7.72 -7.90
C VAL A 322 -5.15 -8.65 -7.33
N TYR A 323 -5.54 -9.90 -7.04
CA TYR A 323 -4.61 -10.98 -6.70
C TYR A 323 -4.27 -11.78 -7.98
N PRO A 324 -3.04 -11.67 -8.50
CA PRO A 324 -2.64 -12.35 -9.72
C PRO A 324 -2.13 -13.77 -9.42
N ALA A 325 -1.71 -14.48 -10.47
CA ALA A 325 -0.89 -15.69 -10.35
C ALA A 325 0.43 -15.53 -11.11
N ASN A 326 1.49 -16.15 -10.61
CA ASN A 326 2.78 -16.23 -11.29
C ASN A 326 2.70 -17.09 -12.57
N ASP A 327 3.69 -16.94 -13.46
CA ASP A 327 3.78 -17.71 -14.70
C ASP A 327 4.05 -19.19 -14.39
N THR A 328 3.19 -20.09 -14.88
CA THR A 328 3.30 -21.54 -14.66
C THR A 328 4.62 -22.11 -15.16
N SER A 329 5.23 -21.54 -16.21
CA SER A 329 6.55 -21.94 -16.70
C SER A 329 7.65 -21.61 -15.69
N LEU A 330 7.55 -20.44 -15.03
CA LEU A 330 8.49 -20.02 -14.00
C LEU A 330 8.38 -20.91 -12.75
N VAL A 331 7.14 -21.24 -12.34
CA VAL A 331 6.87 -22.15 -11.23
C VAL A 331 7.40 -23.56 -11.51
N ASN A 332 7.17 -24.10 -12.70
CA ASN A 332 7.68 -25.42 -13.10
C ASN A 332 9.21 -25.46 -13.07
N GLN A 333 9.89 -24.46 -13.65
CA GLN A 333 11.35 -24.41 -13.70
C GLN A 333 12.00 -24.35 -12.30
N ILE A 334 11.31 -23.78 -11.29
CA ILE A 334 11.77 -23.82 -9.88
C ILE A 334 11.66 -25.25 -9.32
N GLY A 335 10.59 -25.99 -9.61
CA GLY A 335 10.49 -27.41 -9.22
C GLY A 335 11.52 -28.29 -9.93
N GLU A 336 11.72 -28.07 -11.23
CA GLU A 336 12.67 -28.80 -12.07
C GLU A 336 14.12 -28.60 -11.61
N ILE A 337 14.55 -27.35 -11.32
CA ILE A 337 15.94 -27.07 -10.91
C ILE A 337 16.27 -27.53 -9.48
N LEU A 338 15.26 -27.61 -8.60
CA LEU A 338 15.39 -28.16 -7.25
C LEU A 338 15.16 -29.68 -7.19
N GLY A 339 14.63 -30.30 -8.26
CA GLY A 339 14.34 -31.73 -8.34
C GLY A 339 13.16 -32.19 -7.48
N VAL A 340 12.14 -31.34 -7.30
CA VAL A 340 11.03 -31.58 -6.37
C VAL A 340 9.68 -31.70 -7.08
N ASP A 341 8.86 -32.67 -6.67
CA ASP A 341 7.44 -32.73 -7.02
C ASP A 341 6.66 -31.58 -6.36
N LEU A 342 6.19 -30.65 -7.19
CA LEU A 342 5.46 -29.47 -6.74
C LEU A 342 4.03 -29.77 -6.26
N ASP A 343 3.48 -30.95 -6.56
CA ASP A 343 2.12 -31.32 -6.20
C ASP A 343 2.02 -32.05 -4.85
N ILE A 344 3.15 -32.24 -4.15
CA ILE A 344 3.19 -32.64 -2.74
C ILE A 344 2.39 -31.63 -1.90
N ILE A 345 1.44 -32.15 -1.11
CA ILE A 345 0.64 -31.36 -0.17
C ILE A 345 1.38 -31.26 1.17
N MET A 346 1.56 -30.05 1.66
CA MET A 346 2.32 -29.76 2.88
C MET A 346 1.66 -28.68 3.76
N SER A 347 2.26 -28.44 4.92
CA SER A 347 2.06 -27.26 5.75
C SER A 347 3.40 -26.83 6.34
N LEU A 348 3.57 -25.52 6.44
CA LEU A 348 4.68 -24.89 7.18
C LEU A 348 4.11 -24.35 8.49
N ASN A 349 4.29 -25.10 9.58
CA ASN A 349 3.71 -24.81 10.89
C ASN A 349 4.70 -24.02 11.74
N ASN A 350 4.28 -22.89 12.31
CA ASN A 350 5.19 -22.03 13.08
C ASN A 350 5.61 -22.74 14.38
N LEU A 351 6.92 -22.83 14.61
CA LEU A 351 7.52 -23.41 15.82
C LEU A 351 7.17 -22.61 17.09
N ASP A 352 6.81 -21.33 16.94
CA ASP A 352 6.13 -20.56 17.97
C ASP A 352 4.64 -20.92 18.02
N GLU A 353 4.30 -21.95 18.80
CA GLU A 353 2.92 -22.40 19.01
C GLU A 353 1.98 -21.28 19.51
N GLU A 354 2.52 -20.24 20.14
CA GLU A 354 1.77 -19.09 20.67
C GLU A 354 1.63 -17.92 19.67
N SER A 355 2.23 -18.02 18.47
CA SER A 355 2.08 -17.02 17.41
C SER A 355 0.64 -16.95 16.91
N ASN A 356 0.17 -15.77 16.49
CA ASN A 356 -1.07 -15.69 15.70
C ASN A 356 -0.83 -16.22 14.26
N LYS A 357 0.38 -15.96 13.73
CA LYS A 357 0.82 -16.37 12.40
C LYS A 357 1.25 -17.84 12.39
N LYS A 358 0.27 -18.76 12.41
CA LYS A 358 0.50 -20.22 12.43
C LYS A 358 1.22 -20.75 11.20
N HIS A 359 1.13 -20.07 10.06
CA HIS A 359 1.72 -20.46 8.78
C HIS A 359 2.20 -19.21 8.02
N PRO A 360 3.19 -19.31 7.10
CA PRO A 360 3.64 -18.16 6.30
C PRO A 360 2.59 -17.73 5.26
N PHE A 361 1.80 -18.70 4.77
CA PHE A 361 0.71 -18.56 3.79
C PHE A 361 -0.38 -19.62 4.07
N PRO A 362 -1.55 -19.57 3.41
CA PRO A 362 -2.64 -20.51 3.66
C PRO A 362 -2.23 -21.98 3.47
N CYS A 363 -2.33 -22.77 4.56
CA CYS A 363 -1.96 -24.18 4.65
C CYS A 363 -3.15 -25.01 5.19
N PRO A 364 -3.27 -26.30 4.83
CA PRO A 364 -2.39 -27.07 3.95
C PRO A 364 -2.55 -26.72 2.47
N THR A 365 -1.48 -26.80 1.70
CA THR A 365 -1.40 -26.41 0.28
C THR A 365 -0.32 -27.23 -0.45
N THR A 366 -0.32 -27.25 -1.77
CA THR A 366 0.82 -27.77 -2.55
C THR A 366 1.89 -26.69 -2.75
N TYR A 367 3.15 -27.08 -3.00
CA TYR A 367 4.22 -26.16 -3.40
C TYR A 367 3.85 -25.40 -4.68
N ARG A 368 3.22 -26.09 -5.65
CA ARG A 368 2.70 -25.50 -6.89
C ARG A 368 1.77 -24.34 -6.59
N THR A 369 0.78 -24.53 -5.71
CA THR A 369 -0.17 -23.49 -5.31
C THR A 369 0.52 -22.35 -4.55
N ALA A 370 1.45 -22.65 -3.65
CA ALA A 370 2.20 -21.62 -2.91
C ALA A 370 3.05 -20.73 -3.83
N LEU A 371 3.83 -21.33 -4.72
CA LEU A 371 4.66 -20.63 -5.72
C LEU A 371 3.82 -19.91 -6.79
N THR A 372 2.58 -20.35 -7.05
CA THR A 372 1.70 -19.75 -8.05
C THR A 372 0.92 -18.55 -7.49
N TYR A 373 0.43 -18.61 -6.25
CA TYR A 373 -0.52 -17.62 -5.71
C TYR A 373 -0.07 -16.89 -4.43
N TYR A 374 0.87 -17.43 -3.65
CA TYR A 374 1.16 -16.91 -2.30
C TYR A 374 2.54 -16.27 -2.14
N LEU A 375 3.50 -16.60 -3.00
CA LEU A 375 4.90 -16.18 -2.92
C LEU A 375 5.32 -15.32 -4.12
N ASP A 376 6.15 -14.31 -3.91
CA ASP A 376 6.80 -13.55 -5.00
C ASP A 376 8.10 -14.25 -5.42
N ILE A 377 8.09 -14.81 -6.64
CA ILE A 377 9.24 -15.46 -7.28
C ILE A 377 9.83 -14.60 -8.41
N THR A 378 9.49 -13.31 -8.47
CA THR A 378 9.76 -12.41 -9.61
C THR A 378 10.52 -11.13 -9.25
N ASN A 379 10.35 -10.61 -8.03
CA ASN A 379 11.21 -9.56 -7.53
C ASN A 379 12.59 -10.09 -7.09
N PRO A 380 13.63 -9.24 -7.00
CA PRO A 380 14.93 -9.66 -6.54
C PRO A 380 14.91 -10.08 -5.06
N PRO A 381 15.45 -11.26 -4.68
CA PRO A 381 15.47 -11.71 -3.29
C PRO A 381 16.35 -10.81 -2.39
N ARG A 382 15.90 -10.58 -1.15
CA ARG A 382 16.61 -9.75 -0.17
C ARG A 382 17.90 -10.40 0.36
N THR A 383 18.76 -9.57 0.93
CA THR A 383 20.00 -9.97 1.63
C THR A 383 19.81 -11.14 2.61
N ASN A 384 18.77 -11.11 3.45
CA ASN A 384 18.49 -12.18 4.41
C ASN A 384 18.11 -13.51 3.75
N VAL A 385 17.45 -13.47 2.59
CA VAL A 385 17.14 -14.67 1.81
C VAL A 385 18.42 -15.25 1.23
N LEU A 386 19.34 -14.41 0.73
CA LEU A 386 20.63 -14.86 0.21
C LEU A 386 21.54 -15.43 1.31
N TYR A 387 21.54 -14.85 2.51
CA TYR A 387 22.27 -15.35 3.69
C TYR A 387 21.80 -16.77 4.07
N GLU A 388 20.49 -16.94 4.32
CA GLU A 388 19.93 -18.24 4.73
C GLU A 388 20.02 -19.29 3.62
N LEU A 389 20.02 -18.89 2.34
CA LEU A 389 20.23 -19.79 1.22
C LEU A 389 21.70 -20.19 1.02
N ALA A 390 22.68 -19.40 1.48
CA ALA A 390 24.10 -19.66 1.27
C ALA A 390 24.57 -21.03 1.81
N GLN A 391 23.98 -21.51 2.90
CA GLN A 391 24.28 -22.82 3.48
C GLN A 391 23.96 -24.00 2.55
N TYR A 392 23.13 -23.79 1.52
CA TYR A 392 22.72 -24.81 0.55
C TYR A 392 23.46 -24.74 -0.80
N ALA A 393 24.45 -23.86 -0.93
CA ALA A 393 25.42 -23.90 -2.03
C ALA A 393 26.56 -24.87 -1.66
N THR A 394 26.78 -25.91 -2.47
CA THR A 394 27.82 -26.93 -2.19
C THR A 394 29.20 -26.55 -2.71
N ASP A 395 29.32 -25.56 -3.60
CA ASP A 395 30.60 -24.93 -3.92
C ASP A 395 30.90 -23.80 -2.92
N LEU A 396 32.11 -23.78 -2.38
CA LEU A 396 32.52 -22.84 -1.35
C LEU A 396 32.63 -21.39 -1.87
N ASN A 397 32.95 -21.19 -3.15
CA ASN A 397 33.04 -19.87 -3.74
C ASN A 397 31.64 -19.30 -3.98
N GLU A 398 30.70 -20.13 -4.48
CA GLU A 398 29.29 -19.77 -4.60
C GLU A 398 28.65 -19.47 -3.23
N GLN A 399 28.94 -20.28 -2.21
CA GLN A 399 28.50 -20.03 -0.82
C GLN A 399 29.01 -18.69 -0.28
N GLU A 400 30.31 -18.42 -0.40
CA GLU A 400 30.90 -17.15 0.05
C GLU A 400 30.43 -15.95 -0.78
N HIS A 401 30.10 -16.15 -2.07
CA HIS A 401 29.51 -15.11 -2.91
C HIS A 401 28.12 -14.68 -2.39
N LEU A 402 27.28 -15.66 -2.01
CA LEU A 402 25.97 -15.39 -1.39
C LEU A 402 26.11 -14.71 -0.02
N ARG A 403 27.02 -15.19 0.85
CA ARG A 403 27.30 -14.54 2.15
C ARG A 403 27.80 -13.10 1.99
N LYS A 404 28.71 -12.84 1.03
CA LYS A 404 29.20 -11.50 0.72
C LYS A 404 28.09 -10.54 0.29
N MET A 405 27.15 -10.98 -0.55
CA MET A 405 25.98 -10.15 -0.93
C MET A 405 25.03 -9.86 0.23
N ALA A 406 25.06 -10.64 1.30
CA ALA A 406 24.31 -10.36 2.52
C ALA A 406 25.08 -9.51 3.55
N SER A 407 26.36 -9.20 3.29
CA SER A 407 27.19 -8.37 4.18
C SER A 407 26.94 -6.88 3.96
N SER A 408 26.95 -6.13 5.06
CA SER A 408 26.94 -4.67 5.11
C SER A 408 28.24 -4.02 4.63
N ALA A 409 29.31 -4.80 4.45
CA ALA A 409 30.57 -4.31 3.89
C ALA A 409 30.35 -3.69 2.49
N ALA A 410 31.07 -2.60 2.18
CA ALA A 410 30.85 -1.84 0.94
C ALA A 410 31.04 -2.69 -0.35
N GLU A 411 31.95 -3.67 -0.36
CA GLU A 411 32.10 -4.66 -1.45
C GLU A 411 30.82 -5.50 -1.60
N GLY A 412 30.28 -6.00 -0.48
CA GLY A 412 29.07 -6.82 -0.43
C GLY A 412 27.83 -6.07 -0.91
N LYS A 413 27.61 -4.86 -0.40
CA LYS A 413 26.54 -3.94 -0.85
C LYS A 413 26.64 -3.64 -2.35
N THR A 414 27.83 -3.29 -2.84
CA THR A 414 28.07 -3.02 -4.28
C THR A 414 27.80 -4.24 -5.15
N LEU A 415 28.19 -5.43 -4.69
CA LEU A 415 27.93 -6.70 -5.37
C LEU A 415 26.44 -7.04 -5.39
N TYR A 416 25.74 -6.92 -4.27
CA TYR A 416 24.29 -7.13 -4.18
C TYR A 416 23.53 -6.16 -5.09
N HIS A 417 23.84 -4.86 -5.03
CA HIS A 417 23.22 -3.85 -5.88
C HIS A 417 23.41 -4.17 -7.38
N SER A 418 24.63 -4.45 -7.83
CA SER A 418 24.91 -4.70 -9.24
C SER A 418 24.43 -6.09 -9.73
N TRP A 419 24.63 -7.14 -8.95
CA TRP A 419 24.35 -8.52 -9.37
C TRP A 419 22.90 -8.96 -9.10
N VAL A 420 22.22 -8.42 -8.07
CA VAL A 420 20.83 -8.77 -7.74
C VAL A 420 19.86 -7.68 -8.21
N LEU A 421 20.00 -6.45 -7.71
CA LEU A 421 19.01 -5.39 -7.91
C LEU A 421 19.03 -4.83 -9.34
N GLU A 422 20.16 -4.31 -9.79
CA GLU A 422 20.30 -3.63 -11.09
C GLU A 422 20.21 -4.61 -12.27
N ALA A 423 20.71 -5.84 -12.08
CA ALA A 423 20.51 -6.96 -12.99
C ALA A 423 19.08 -7.54 -12.95
N ARG A 424 18.24 -7.14 -11.98
CA ARG A 424 16.87 -7.62 -11.73
C ARG A 424 16.75 -9.16 -11.69
N ARG A 425 17.71 -9.83 -11.02
CA ARG A 425 17.71 -11.30 -10.86
C ARG A 425 16.62 -11.73 -9.88
N ASN A 426 15.62 -12.46 -10.37
CA ASN A 426 14.66 -13.17 -9.52
C ASN A 426 15.27 -14.47 -8.95
N ILE A 427 14.53 -15.16 -8.06
CA ILE A 427 15.01 -16.38 -7.40
C ILE A 427 15.44 -17.48 -8.38
N LEU A 428 14.72 -17.70 -9.48
CA LEU A 428 15.10 -18.70 -10.47
C LEU A 428 16.40 -18.32 -11.21
N ALA A 429 16.57 -17.04 -11.54
CA ALA A 429 17.81 -16.55 -12.15
C ALA A 429 19.03 -16.76 -11.22
N ILE A 430 18.85 -16.68 -9.90
CA ILE A 430 19.89 -16.99 -8.91
C ILE A 430 20.14 -18.50 -8.83
N LEU A 431 19.10 -19.35 -8.77
CA LEU A 431 19.24 -20.82 -8.79
C LEU A 431 19.90 -21.37 -10.08
N GLN A 432 19.77 -20.63 -11.19
CA GLN A 432 20.41 -20.91 -12.48
C GLN A 432 21.87 -20.43 -12.53
N ASP A 433 22.15 -19.20 -12.09
CA ASP A 433 23.50 -18.61 -12.15
C ASP A 433 24.42 -19.11 -11.01
N VAL A 434 23.85 -19.63 -9.92
CA VAL A 434 24.53 -20.25 -8.78
C VAL A 434 24.27 -21.76 -8.83
N SER A 435 25.17 -22.47 -9.49
CA SER A 435 24.94 -23.83 -9.99
C SER A 435 24.82 -24.90 -8.91
N SER A 436 25.47 -24.69 -7.77
CA SER A 436 25.50 -25.58 -6.61
C SER A 436 24.41 -25.29 -5.57
N LEU A 437 23.68 -24.17 -5.71
CA LEU A 437 22.65 -23.75 -4.76
C LEU A 437 21.39 -24.62 -4.90
N ARG A 438 21.22 -25.61 -4.03
CA ARG A 438 20.08 -26.55 -4.06
C ARG A 438 19.38 -26.62 -2.70
N PRO A 439 18.66 -25.55 -2.30
CA PRO A 439 17.93 -25.50 -1.05
C PRO A 439 16.70 -26.42 -1.01
N PRO A 440 16.30 -26.91 0.17
CA PRO A 440 14.98 -27.50 0.37
C PRO A 440 13.88 -26.51 -0.03
N ILE A 441 12.91 -26.97 -0.83
CA ILE A 441 11.84 -26.12 -1.38
C ILE A 441 10.96 -25.50 -0.29
N ASP A 442 10.84 -26.16 0.86
CA ASP A 442 10.01 -25.75 1.98
C ASP A 442 10.67 -24.61 2.78
N HIS A 443 11.98 -24.67 2.99
CA HIS A 443 12.72 -23.54 3.55
C HIS A 443 12.74 -22.37 2.56
N LEU A 444 12.85 -22.63 1.25
CA LEU A 444 12.70 -21.58 0.24
C LEU A 444 11.29 -20.94 0.28
N CYS A 445 10.23 -21.73 0.45
CA CYS A 445 8.87 -21.22 0.60
C CYS A 445 8.64 -20.44 1.89
N GLU A 446 9.40 -20.74 2.96
CA GLU A 446 9.43 -19.97 4.21
C GLU A 446 10.17 -18.63 4.06
N LEU A 447 11.25 -18.58 3.26
CA LEU A 447 12.09 -17.39 3.08
C LEU A 447 11.55 -16.40 2.05
N LEU A 448 10.78 -16.84 1.05
CA LEU A 448 10.27 -15.98 -0.01
C LEU A 448 9.15 -15.04 0.50
N PRO A 449 9.17 -13.74 0.11
CA PRO A 449 8.15 -12.79 0.52
C PRO A 449 6.79 -13.08 -0.13
N ARG A 450 5.71 -12.57 0.47
CA ARG A 450 4.34 -12.84 0.02
C ARG A 450 3.99 -12.13 -1.28
N LEU A 451 3.27 -12.81 -2.17
CA LEU A 451 2.76 -12.25 -3.42
C LEU A 451 1.70 -11.18 -3.15
N GLN A 452 2.04 -9.92 -3.41
CA GLN A 452 1.17 -8.78 -3.11
C GLN A 452 0.03 -8.63 -4.14
N ALA A 453 -1.09 -8.08 -3.69
CA ALA A 453 -2.10 -7.52 -4.59
C ALA A 453 -1.50 -6.35 -5.38
N ARG A 454 -1.99 -6.10 -6.60
CA ARG A 454 -1.61 -4.93 -7.41
C ARG A 454 -2.81 -4.02 -7.58
N HIS A 455 -2.59 -2.70 -7.61
CA HIS A 455 -3.65 -1.68 -7.55
C HIS A 455 -3.86 -0.90 -8.86
N PRO A 456 -4.62 -1.42 -9.85
CA PRO A 456 -5.13 -0.60 -10.93
C PRO A 456 -6.24 0.39 -10.50
N HIS A 457 -6.53 1.37 -11.34
CA HIS A 457 -7.57 2.38 -11.12
C HIS A 457 -8.89 1.93 -11.76
N SER A 458 -10.01 2.04 -11.04
CA SER A 458 -11.36 1.64 -11.48
C SER A 458 -11.55 0.16 -11.82
N ILE A 459 -12.80 -0.28 -11.75
CA ILE A 459 -13.25 -1.63 -12.19
C ILE A 459 -13.06 -1.82 -13.71
N HIS A 460 -12.98 -0.70 -14.46
CA HIS A 460 -12.47 -0.65 -15.83
C HIS A 460 -10.96 -0.41 -15.79
N ILE A 461 -10.16 -1.47 -15.86
CA ILE A 461 -8.71 -1.43 -15.70
C ILE A 461 -8.05 -1.02 -17.03
N CYS A 462 -7.41 0.14 -17.05
CA CYS A 462 -6.42 0.48 -18.08
C CYS A 462 -5.01 0.22 -17.54
N ALA A 463 -4.21 -0.59 -18.26
CA ALA A 463 -2.86 -0.95 -17.84
C ALA A 463 -1.91 -1.17 -19.03
N VAL A 464 -0.61 -0.99 -18.80
CA VAL A 464 0.45 -1.43 -19.72
C VAL A 464 1.02 -2.77 -19.25
N VAL A 465 1.25 -3.69 -20.18
CA VAL A 465 1.96 -4.94 -19.90
C VAL A 465 3.43 -4.61 -19.66
N VAL A 466 3.94 -5.06 -18.52
CA VAL A 466 5.35 -4.90 -18.15
C VAL A 466 6.11 -6.13 -18.65
N GLU A 467 6.98 -5.92 -19.63
CA GLU A 467 7.77 -6.96 -20.28
C GLU A 467 9.07 -6.28 -20.74
N TYR A 468 10.22 -6.70 -20.21
CA TYR A 468 11.50 -6.01 -20.42
C TYR A 468 12.70 -6.97 -20.35
N GLU A 469 13.76 -6.68 -21.10
CA GLU A 469 15.01 -7.44 -21.04
C GLU A 469 15.91 -6.92 -19.89
N THR A 470 16.51 -7.84 -19.16
CA THR A 470 17.45 -7.54 -18.06
C THR A 470 18.89 -7.42 -18.57
N LYS A 471 19.79 -6.85 -17.75
CA LYS A 471 21.24 -6.89 -18.02
C LYS A 471 21.84 -8.31 -18.13
N THR A 472 21.05 -9.36 -17.83
CA THR A 472 21.47 -10.77 -17.94
C THR A 472 20.97 -11.46 -19.22
N GLY A 473 20.31 -10.74 -20.15
CA GLY A 473 19.70 -11.32 -21.34
C GLY A 473 18.41 -12.11 -21.08
N ARG A 474 17.94 -12.14 -19.83
CA ARG A 474 16.63 -12.72 -19.44
C ARG A 474 15.51 -11.71 -19.64
N VAL A 475 14.36 -12.14 -20.14
CA VAL A 475 13.15 -11.30 -20.26
C VAL A 475 12.30 -11.44 -18.99
N ASN A 476 12.21 -10.37 -18.21
CA ASN A 476 11.33 -10.29 -17.04
C ASN A 476 9.93 -9.83 -17.44
N LYS A 477 8.91 -10.43 -16.82
CA LYS A 477 7.49 -10.16 -17.06
C LYS A 477 6.79 -9.77 -15.77
N GLY A 478 5.99 -8.71 -15.79
CA GLY A 478 5.26 -8.22 -14.63
C GLY A 478 4.05 -9.10 -14.33
N VAL A 479 4.12 -9.86 -13.23
CA VAL A 479 3.13 -10.87 -12.80
C VAL A 479 1.69 -10.46 -13.10
N ALA A 480 1.21 -9.37 -12.49
CA ALA A 480 -0.19 -8.97 -12.61
C ALA A 480 -0.60 -8.57 -14.03
N THR A 481 0.24 -7.84 -14.77
CA THR A 481 -0.16 -7.33 -16.09
C THR A 481 -0.01 -8.39 -17.18
N THR A 482 0.96 -9.30 -17.08
CA THR A 482 1.03 -10.51 -17.93
C THR A 482 -0.11 -11.49 -17.63
N TRP A 483 -0.45 -11.68 -16.35
CA TRP A 483 -1.59 -12.52 -15.96
C TRP A 483 -2.92 -11.95 -16.46
N LEU A 484 -3.17 -10.65 -16.30
CA LEU A 484 -4.36 -9.97 -16.83
C LEU A 484 -4.42 -9.96 -18.37
N LYS A 485 -3.29 -9.74 -19.07
CA LYS A 485 -3.19 -9.85 -20.55
C LYS A 485 -3.75 -11.18 -21.07
N ASN A 486 -3.54 -12.27 -20.32
CA ASN A 486 -3.97 -13.61 -20.68
C ASN A 486 -5.42 -13.93 -20.27
N LYS A 487 -6.13 -13.02 -19.58
CA LYS A 487 -7.55 -13.17 -19.21
C LYS A 487 -8.47 -12.76 -20.37
N VAL A 488 -8.51 -13.57 -21.43
CA VAL A 488 -9.39 -13.34 -22.58
C VAL A 488 -10.80 -13.91 -22.31
N PRO A 489 -11.88 -13.13 -22.44
CA PRO A 489 -13.25 -13.66 -22.37
C PRO A 489 -13.53 -14.65 -23.50
N ASN A 490 -14.02 -15.84 -23.17
CA ASN A 490 -14.33 -16.90 -24.14
C ASN A 490 -15.86 -17.07 -24.30
N GLU A 491 -16.34 -17.19 -25.53
CA GLU A 491 -17.77 -17.42 -25.83
C GLU A 491 -18.29 -18.79 -25.34
N ASN A 492 -17.38 -19.74 -25.07
CA ASN A 492 -17.66 -21.12 -24.63
C ASN A 492 -18.22 -21.25 -23.19
N GLY A 493 -18.85 -20.20 -22.64
CA GLY A 493 -19.51 -20.20 -21.33
C GLY A 493 -18.60 -20.24 -20.08
N HIS A 494 -17.34 -20.65 -20.21
CA HIS A 494 -16.39 -20.68 -19.09
C HIS A 494 -15.94 -19.26 -18.70
N LYS A 495 -16.54 -18.71 -17.65
CA LYS A 495 -16.22 -17.37 -17.13
C LYS A 495 -14.79 -17.31 -16.61
N VAL A 496 -13.98 -16.45 -17.21
CA VAL A 496 -12.60 -16.17 -16.81
C VAL A 496 -12.62 -15.19 -15.63
N MET A 497 -12.24 -15.66 -14.44
CA MET A 497 -12.33 -14.89 -13.19
C MET A 497 -11.02 -14.17 -12.80
N VAL A 498 -11.16 -13.06 -12.08
CA VAL A 498 -10.11 -12.30 -11.41
C VAL A 498 -10.52 -12.05 -9.94
N PRO A 499 -9.79 -12.55 -8.93
CA PRO A 499 -10.04 -12.18 -7.54
C PRO A 499 -9.62 -10.73 -7.30
N MET A 500 -10.57 -9.91 -6.87
CA MET A 500 -10.42 -8.46 -6.69
C MET A 500 -11.13 -7.92 -5.46
N TYR A 501 -10.72 -6.76 -4.99
CA TYR A 501 -11.47 -5.92 -4.04
C TYR A 501 -11.31 -4.45 -4.41
N VAL A 502 -12.06 -3.56 -3.74
CA VAL A 502 -11.93 -2.11 -3.93
C VAL A 502 -11.32 -1.50 -2.67
N ARG A 503 -10.26 -0.70 -2.83
CA ARG A 503 -9.69 0.15 -1.79
C ARG A 503 -10.10 1.60 -2.08
N LYS A 504 -10.69 2.26 -1.08
CA LYS A 504 -11.09 3.66 -1.21
C LYS A 504 -9.87 4.57 -1.37
N SER A 505 -10.10 5.71 -2.00
CA SER A 505 -9.10 6.77 -2.21
C SER A 505 -9.62 8.11 -1.68
N GLN A 506 -8.71 9.02 -1.32
CA GLN A 506 -9.04 10.43 -1.10
C GLN A 506 -9.27 11.18 -2.43
N PHE A 507 -8.80 10.63 -3.56
CA PHE A 507 -8.97 11.23 -4.88
C PHE A 507 -10.46 11.24 -5.28
N ARG A 508 -11.03 12.44 -5.43
CA ARG A 508 -12.46 12.68 -5.67
C ARG A 508 -12.72 13.90 -6.54
N LEU A 509 -13.85 13.87 -7.25
CA LEU A 509 -14.39 15.05 -7.92
C LEU A 509 -15.01 16.02 -6.89
N PRO A 510 -14.97 17.35 -7.12
CA PRO A 510 -15.63 18.31 -6.25
C PRO A 510 -17.14 18.05 -6.11
N PHE A 511 -17.68 18.11 -4.89
CA PHE A 511 -19.11 17.92 -4.61
C PHE A 511 -20.05 18.89 -5.35
N LYS A 512 -19.53 19.99 -5.90
CA LYS A 512 -20.29 20.96 -6.71
C LYS A 512 -19.94 20.75 -8.19
N PRO A 513 -20.88 20.30 -9.04
CA PRO A 513 -20.64 20.14 -10.48
C PRO A 513 -20.25 21.41 -11.23
N SER A 514 -20.45 22.58 -10.63
CA SER A 514 -20.05 23.89 -11.17
C SER A 514 -18.59 24.26 -10.90
N THR A 515 -17.84 23.49 -10.10
CA THR A 515 -16.43 23.75 -9.84
C THR A 515 -15.60 23.32 -11.06
N PRO A 516 -14.79 24.20 -11.67
CA PRO A 516 -13.89 23.80 -12.75
C PRO A 516 -12.88 22.76 -12.27
N ILE A 517 -12.61 21.76 -13.12
CA ILE A 517 -11.70 20.66 -12.82
C ILE A 517 -10.58 20.69 -13.88
N ILE A 518 -9.33 20.76 -13.42
CA ILE A 518 -8.14 20.61 -14.26
C ILE A 518 -7.55 19.23 -13.93
N MET A 519 -7.32 18.41 -14.95
CA MET A 519 -6.82 17.04 -14.80
C MET A 519 -5.58 16.86 -15.66
N ILE A 520 -4.47 16.41 -15.05
CA ILE A 520 -3.16 16.30 -15.70
C ILE A 520 -2.73 14.84 -15.64
N GLY A 521 -3.11 14.06 -16.65
CA GLY A 521 -2.81 12.64 -16.76
C GLY A 521 -2.01 12.31 -18.02
N PRO A 522 -0.68 12.57 -18.04
CA PRO A 522 0.18 12.16 -19.14
C PRO A 522 0.21 10.63 -19.22
N GLY A 523 -0.27 10.08 -20.34
CA GLY A 523 -0.22 8.63 -20.59
C GLY A 523 1.21 8.11 -20.68
N THR A 524 1.40 6.81 -20.46
CA THR A 524 2.71 6.13 -20.60
C THR A 524 3.38 6.53 -21.92
N PRO A 525 4.56 7.20 -21.92
CA PRO A 525 5.00 8.00 -23.06
C PRO A 525 4.98 7.26 -24.39
N GLN A 526 4.50 7.91 -25.46
CA GLN A 526 4.35 7.40 -26.84
C GLN A 526 3.19 6.40 -27.04
N GLY A 527 2.08 6.90 -27.58
CA GLY A 527 0.90 6.12 -27.98
C GLY A 527 -0.38 6.94 -27.88
N GLU A 528 -0.92 7.39 -29.02
CA GLU A 528 -2.12 8.23 -29.08
C GLU A 528 -3.34 7.51 -28.50
N CYS A 529 -3.84 7.99 -27.36
CA CYS A 529 -4.97 7.38 -26.64
C CYS A 529 -6.15 8.35 -26.54
N ALA A 530 -6.86 8.53 -27.65
CA ALA A 530 -8.18 9.17 -27.65
C ALA A 530 -9.26 8.16 -27.23
N ALA A 531 -9.43 7.96 -25.92
CA ALA A 531 -10.59 7.27 -25.37
C ALA A 531 -11.75 8.27 -25.20
N ALA A 532 -12.96 7.91 -25.65
CA ALA A 532 -14.08 8.84 -25.66
C ALA A 532 -14.55 9.22 -24.25
N VAL A 533 -14.73 10.52 -24.02
CA VAL A 533 -15.47 11.07 -22.87
C VAL A 533 -16.97 10.87 -23.13
N PRO A 534 -17.78 10.37 -22.18
CA PRO A 534 -19.23 10.27 -22.37
C PRO A 534 -19.91 11.64 -22.53
N ASP A 535 -20.96 11.72 -23.34
CA ASP A 535 -21.63 12.95 -23.81
C ASP A 535 -22.43 13.77 -22.75
N GLN A 536 -21.89 13.97 -21.53
CA GLN A 536 -22.50 14.80 -20.49
C GLN A 536 -21.53 15.74 -19.73
N LEU A 537 -20.43 16.18 -20.37
CA LEU A 537 -19.58 17.27 -19.88
C LEU A 537 -19.69 18.51 -20.79
N VAL A 538 -20.50 19.50 -20.39
CA VAL A 538 -20.78 20.73 -21.16
C VAL A 538 -21.03 21.90 -20.19
N PRO A 539 -20.44 23.11 -20.37
CA PRO A 539 -19.18 23.44 -21.06
C PRO A 539 -18.21 24.23 -20.16
N GLY A 540 -16.90 23.93 -20.25
CA GLY A 540 -15.87 24.73 -19.56
C GLY A 540 -14.46 24.38 -20.01
N VAL A 541 -13.78 25.36 -20.66
CA VAL A 541 -12.39 25.38 -21.16
C VAL A 541 -11.62 24.05 -21.05
N ALA A 542 -11.77 23.19 -22.07
CA ALA A 542 -10.91 22.03 -22.24
C ALA A 542 -9.61 22.43 -22.95
N ILE A 543 -8.48 22.33 -22.25
CA ILE A 543 -7.15 22.21 -22.87
C ILE A 543 -6.75 20.73 -22.73
N GLY A 544 -6.38 20.11 -23.85
CA GLY A 544 -6.51 18.65 -24.03
C GLY A 544 -5.40 17.77 -23.47
N TRP A 545 -5.48 16.49 -23.86
CA TRP A 545 -4.62 15.36 -23.47
C TRP A 545 -4.84 14.82 -22.05
N MET A 546 -5.80 13.91 -21.91
CA MET A 546 -5.80 12.96 -20.81
C MET A 546 -6.29 11.57 -21.24
N CYS A 547 -5.66 10.54 -20.70
CA CYS A 547 -6.14 9.16 -20.73
C CYS A 547 -6.55 8.74 -19.30
N CYS A 548 -7.43 7.74 -19.18
CA CYS A 548 -7.85 7.14 -17.89
C CYS A 548 -8.71 8.02 -16.96
N LEU A 549 -9.94 8.33 -17.36
CA LEU A 549 -11.08 8.48 -16.43
C LEU A 549 -12.39 8.16 -17.16
N LEU A 550 -12.99 7.01 -16.84
CA LEU A 550 -14.25 6.53 -17.42
C LEU A 550 -15.10 5.88 -16.34
N ALA A 551 -16.36 6.30 -16.23
CA ALA A 551 -17.31 5.78 -15.26
C ALA A 551 -18.77 5.90 -15.77
N ILE A 552 -19.50 4.79 -15.65
CA ILE A 552 -20.96 4.68 -15.50
C ILE A 552 -21.83 5.21 -16.66
N VAL A 553 -22.51 4.27 -17.32
CA VAL A 553 -23.86 4.49 -17.90
C VAL A 553 -24.84 3.61 -17.12
N PRO A 554 -25.94 4.14 -16.54
CA PRO A 554 -26.94 3.32 -15.89
C PRO A 554 -27.80 2.59 -16.94
N VAL A 555 -27.83 1.26 -16.89
CA VAL A 555 -28.71 0.46 -17.75
C VAL A 555 -30.16 0.72 -17.34
N SER A 556 -30.87 1.50 -18.17
CA SER A 556 -32.32 1.70 -18.06
C SER A 556 -33.00 1.31 -19.38
N SER A 557 -34.18 0.70 -19.25
CA SER A 557 -34.90 0.02 -20.31
C SER A 557 -35.32 0.91 -21.48
N GLY A 558 -34.87 0.61 -22.70
CA GLY A 558 -35.29 1.32 -23.92
C GLY A 558 -34.97 0.55 -25.21
N CYS A 559 -35.84 -0.37 -25.62
CA CYS A 559 -35.67 -1.12 -26.87
C CYS A 559 -36.25 -0.35 -28.07
N GLN A 560 -35.40 0.21 -28.93
CA GLN A 560 -35.76 0.57 -30.31
C GLN A 560 -34.57 0.41 -31.27
N ARG A 561 -34.78 -0.30 -32.37
CA ARG A 561 -33.81 -0.42 -33.47
C ARG A 561 -33.92 0.80 -34.40
N TRP A 562 -32.80 1.42 -34.76
CA TRP A 562 -32.69 2.25 -35.96
C TRP A 562 -31.51 1.79 -36.81
N ALA A 563 -31.67 1.82 -38.14
CA ALA A 563 -30.71 1.31 -39.11
C ALA A 563 -29.89 2.46 -39.76
N PRO A 564 -28.65 2.22 -40.19
CA PRO A 564 -27.77 3.29 -40.67
C PRO A 564 -28.07 3.71 -42.12
N SER A 565 -28.56 4.94 -42.31
CA SER A 565 -28.61 5.60 -43.61
C SER A 565 -27.27 6.26 -43.96
N ARG A 566 -26.59 5.78 -45.00
CA ARG A 566 -25.37 6.42 -45.53
C ARG A 566 -25.72 7.68 -46.33
N THR A 567 -25.11 8.81 -46.01
CA THR A 567 -24.90 9.93 -46.94
C THR A 567 -23.58 10.62 -46.62
N ALA A 568 -22.60 10.50 -47.51
CA ALA A 568 -21.39 11.31 -47.47
C ALA A 568 -21.61 12.60 -48.25
N VAL A 569 -21.17 13.73 -47.69
CA VAL A 569 -21.09 15.02 -48.40
C VAL A 569 -19.67 15.55 -48.22
N ALA A 570 -18.86 15.45 -49.26
CA ALA A 570 -17.58 16.13 -49.30
C ALA A 570 -17.79 17.65 -49.46
N ARG A 571 -16.85 18.45 -48.95
CA ARG A 571 -16.64 19.83 -49.39
C ARG A 571 -15.18 20.02 -49.75
N SER A 572 -14.99 20.91 -50.72
CA SER A 572 -13.73 21.43 -51.26
C SER A 572 -12.85 22.08 -50.19
#